data_AF-A0A7Y4YYX3-F1
#
_entry.id   AF-A0A7Y4YYX3-F1
#
_cell.length_a   1.000
_cell.length_b   1.000
_cell.length_c   1.000
_cell.angle_alpha   90.00
_cell.angle_beta   90.00
_cell.angle_gamma   90.00
#
_symmetry.space_group_name_H-M   'P 1'
#
loop_
_entity.id
_entity.type
_entity.pdbx_description
1 polymer ?
#
loop_
_entity_poly.entity_id
_entity_poly.type
_entity_poly.pdbx_seq_one_letter_code
_entity_poly.pdbx_strand_id
1 'polypeptide(L)'
;VTLPLWGMVLAHFGIALSLCGMAADSAFSAERLVALRIGEAASVGPWRVTLRSITPVAGPNWTALEARLDAAHDGGAAAVLKPQSRSFWAPPQQTNESALLTRWNGQLYTVLGDQVENGRWQLRLWWKPFVTLIWIGGVLVALGGVLALTGRVLSDIRRRRAQAMILYRRRRQGR
;
A
#
# COMPACT_ATOMS: atom_id res chain seq x y z
N VAL A 1 -26.52 13.66 -16.92
CA VAL A 1 -25.74 13.89 -15.68
C VAL A 1 -24.37 14.43 -16.05
N THR A 2 -23.87 15.49 -15.39
CA THR A 2 -22.62 16.16 -15.80
C THR A 2 -21.40 15.40 -15.26
N LEU A 3 -20.31 15.35 -16.06
CA LEU A 3 -19.03 14.73 -15.66
C LEU A 3 -18.48 15.26 -14.32
N PRO A 4 -18.58 16.58 -14.00
CA PRO A 4 -18.15 17.08 -12.70
C PRO A 4 -18.93 16.57 -11.51
N LEU A 5 -20.23 16.30 -11.66
CA LEU A 5 -21.05 15.76 -10.57
C LEU A 5 -20.61 14.33 -10.23
N TRP A 6 -20.38 13.49 -11.25
CA TRP A 6 -19.82 12.15 -11.03
C TRP A 6 -18.40 12.19 -10.48
N GLY A 7 -17.58 13.14 -10.93
CA GLY A 7 -16.24 13.35 -10.37
C GLY A 7 -16.26 13.69 -8.88
N MET A 8 -17.15 14.60 -8.47
CA MET A 8 -17.36 14.95 -7.06
C MET A 8 -17.83 13.74 -6.23
N VAL A 9 -18.83 13.00 -6.72
CA VAL A 9 -19.36 11.81 -6.02
C VAL A 9 -18.27 10.75 -5.86
N LEU A 10 -17.52 10.45 -6.92
CA LEU A 10 -16.44 9.47 -6.89
C LEU A 10 -15.35 9.87 -5.90
N ALA A 11 -15.00 11.16 -5.86
CA ALA A 11 -14.00 11.67 -4.92
C ALA A 11 -14.46 11.57 -3.46
N HIS A 12 -15.69 11.98 -3.13
CA HIS A 12 -16.21 11.86 -1.77
C HIS A 12 -16.36 10.40 -1.34
N PHE A 13 -16.79 9.53 -2.24
CA PHE A 13 -16.83 8.09 -1.98
C PHE A 13 -15.43 7.53 -1.73
N GLY A 14 -14.43 7.97 -2.48
CA GLY A 14 -13.03 7.64 -2.23
C GLY A 14 -12.55 8.05 -0.84
N ILE A 15 -12.90 9.25 -0.38
CA ILE A 15 -12.60 9.70 1.00
C ILE A 15 -13.28 8.79 2.02
N ALA A 16 -14.56 8.49 1.85
CA ALA A 16 -15.30 7.60 2.75
C ALA A 16 -14.64 6.20 2.82
N LEU A 17 -14.18 5.66 1.69
CA LEU A 17 -13.49 4.38 1.63
C LEU A 17 -12.12 4.42 2.34
N SER A 18 -11.34 5.48 2.14
CA SER A 18 -10.07 5.66 2.85
C SER A 18 -10.27 5.77 4.35
N LEU A 19 -11.28 6.52 4.80
CA LEU A 19 -11.63 6.62 6.23
C LEU A 19 -12.04 5.27 6.81
N CYS A 20 -12.83 4.48 6.08
CA CYS A 20 -13.18 3.12 6.49
C CYS A 20 -11.93 2.23 6.64
N GLY A 21 -10.99 2.31 5.69
CA GLY A 21 -9.70 1.61 5.77
C GLY A 21 -8.85 2.02 6.97
N MET A 22 -8.76 3.32 7.25
CA MET A 22 -8.03 3.85 8.42
C MET A 22 -8.69 3.41 9.74
N ALA A 23 -10.01 3.46 9.81
CA ALA A 23 -10.75 3.00 10.99
C ALA A 23 -10.56 1.50 11.22
N ALA A 24 -10.59 0.70 10.15
CA ALA A 24 -10.35 -0.75 10.23
C ALA A 24 -8.92 -1.09 10.66
N ASP A 25 -7.90 -0.42 10.10
CA ASP A 25 -6.51 -0.60 10.53
C ASP A 25 -6.32 -0.19 12.00
N SER A 26 -6.92 0.92 12.43
CA SER A 26 -6.85 1.38 13.82
C SER A 26 -7.52 0.41 14.80
N ALA A 27 -8.70 -0.10 14.47
CA ALA A 27 -9.50 -0.93 15.37
C ALA A 27 -9.05 -2.41 15.42
N PHE A 28 -8.52 -2.93 14.30
CA PHE A 28 -8.30 -4.37 14.13
C PHE A 28 -6.86 -4.76 13.81
N SER A 29 -5.92 -3.81 13.80
CA SER A 29 -4.51 -4.16 13.63
C SER A 29 -4.00 -5.02 14.78
N ALA A 30 -3.17 -6.00 14.44
CA ALA A 30 -2.49 -6.85 15.41
C ALA A 30 -0.99 -6.74 15.19
N GLU A 31 -0.27 -6.42 16.27
CA GLU A 31 1.19 -6.37 16.29
C GLU A 31 1.73 -7.46 17.21
N ARG A 32 2.80 -8.12 16.77
CA ARG A 32 3.52 -9.09 17.59
C ARG A 32 5.02 -8.95 17.39
N LEU A 33 5.73 -8.70 18.48
CA LEU A 33 7.19 -8.83 18.55
C LEU A 33 7.51 -10.16 19.23
N VAL A 34 8.22 -11.04 18.52
CA VAL A 34 8.59 -12.37 19.03
C VAL A 34 10.07 -12.64 18.78
N ALA A 35 10.67 -13.49 19.62
CA ALA A 35 11.98 -14.04 19.37
C ALA A 35 11.82 -15.54 19.07
N LEU A 36 12.07 -15.95 17.82
CA LEU A 36 11.86 -17.33 17.36
C LEU A 36 13.19 -18.02 17.07
N ARG A 37 13.26 -19.32 17.34
CA ARG A 37 14.27 -20.21 16.77
C ARG A 37 13.85 -20.68 15.38
N ILE A 38 14.81 -21.13 14.61
CA ILE A 38 14.55 -21.82 13.35
C ILE A 38 13.67 -23.06 13.63
N GLY A 39 12.56 -23.19 12.92
CA GLY A 39 11.53 -24.21 13.11
C GLY A 39 10.35 -23.78 13.99
N GLU A 40 10.50 -22.71 14.79
CA GLU A 40 9.41 -22.21 15.64
C GLU A 40 8.43 -21.33 14.84
N ALA A 41 7.19 -21.25 15.34
CA ALA A 41 6.13 -20.47 14.75
C ALA A 41 5.50 -19.51 15.75
N ALA A 42 5.08 -18.35 15.26
CA ALA A 42 4.28 -17.37 16.01
C ALA A 42 2.97 -17.08 15.27
N SER A 43 1.96 -16.69 16.04
CA SER A 43 0.69 -16.22 15.49
C SER A 43 0.56 -14.69 15.58
N VAL A 44 -0.06 -14.09 14.56
CA VAL A 44 -0.42 -12.66 14.51
C VAL A 44 -1.75 -12.52 13.77
N GLY A 45 -2.82 -12.17 14.51
CA GLY A 45 -4.17 -12.21 13.96
C GLY A 45 -4.51 -13.60 13.36
N PRO A 46 -5.00 -13.69 12.11
CA PRO A 46 -5.31 -14.95 11.44
C PRO A 46 -4.09 -15.68 10.85
N TRP A 47 -2.87 -15.14 11.04
CA TRP A 47 -1.67 -15.69 10.45
C TRP A 47 -0.87 -16.53 11.43
N ARG A 48 -0.34 -17.64 10.92
CA ARG A 48 0.73 -18.42 11.56
C ARG A 48 1.98 -18.30 10.72
N VAL A 49 3.02 -17.69 11.29
CA VAL A 49 4.30 -17.43 10.62
C VAL A 49 5.35 -18.34 11.23
N THR A 50 6.01 -19.15 10.41
CA THR A 50 7.06 -20.09 10.84
C THR A 50 8.41 -19.64 10.31
N LEU A 51 9.42 -19.55 11.17
CA LEU A 51 10.78 -19.24 10.76
C LEU A 51 11.45 -20.51 10.21
N ARG A 52 11.78 -20.55 8.92
CA ARG A 52 12.35 -21.74 8.27
C ARG A 52 13.86 -21.75 8.21
N SER A 53 14.46 -20.61 7.92
CA SER A 53 15.91 -20.49 7.81
C SER A 53 16.32 -19.03 7.85
N ILE A 54 17.57 -18.78 8.18
CA ILE A 54 18.20 -17.47 8.01
C ILE A 54 19.49 -17.70 7.26
N THR A 55 19.66 -17.00 6.15
CA THR A 55 20.80 -17.17 5.24
C THR A 55 21.47 -15.83 4.98
N PRO A 56 22.80 -15.75 5.07
CA PRO A 56 23.52 -14.56 4.64
C PRO A 56 23.43 -14.42 3.12
N VAL A 57 23.19 -13.21 2.64
CA VAL A 57 23.06 -12.84 1.22
C VAL A 57 23.98 -11.65 0.97
N ALA A 58 24.79 -11.70 -0.07
CA ALA A 58 25.60 -10.57 -0.51
C ALA A 58 24.96 -9.90 -1.73
N GLY A 59 24.78 -8.58 -1.65
CA GLY A 59 24.40 -7.73 -2.77
C GLY A 59 25.61 -6.94 -3.31
N PRO A 60 25.40 -6.07 -4.32
CA PRO A 60 26.49 -5.34 -4.98
C PRO A 60 27.26 -4.40 -4.04
N ASN A 61 26.59 -3.80 -3.06
CA ASN A 61 27.14 -2.82 -2.13
C ASN A 61 26.60 -2.99 -0.69
N TRP A 62 26.05 -4.16 -0.38
CA TRP A 62 25.50 -4.50 0.93
C TRP A 62 25.62 -6.00 1.21
N THR A 63 25.67 -6.36 2.49
CA THR A 63 25.44 -7.73 2.97
C THR A 63 24.13 -7.78 3.72
N ALA A 64 23.44 -8.91 3.72
CA ALA A 64 22.17 -9.04 4.42
C ALA A 64 22.02 -10.41 5.08
N LEU A 65 21.16 -10.45 6.08
CA LEU A 65 20.59 -11.68 6.59
C LEU A 65 19.16 -11.76 6.06
N GLU A 66 18.88 -12.75 5.22
CA GLU A 66 17.53 -13.04 4.73
C GLU A 66 16.90 -14.12 5.59
N ALA A 67 15.75 -13.82 6.19
CA ALA A 67 14.94 -14.84 6.84
C ALA A 67 13.94 -15.42 5.83
N ARG A 68 13.80 -16.74 5.78
CA ARG A 68 12.72 -17.40 5.06
C ARG A 68 11.60 -17.70 6.04
N LEU A 69 10.45 -17.06 5.84
CA LEU A 69 9.26 -17.22 6.66
C LEU A 69 8.16 -17.91 5.86
N ASP A 70 7.54 -18.94 6.42
CA ASP A 70 6.33 -19.53 5.87
C ASP A 70 5.12 -18.96 6.62
N ALA A 71 4.32 -18.14 5.92
CA ALA A 71 3.12 -17.51 6.47
C ALA A 71 1.86 -18.21 5.94
N ALA A 72 1.15 -18.91 6.83
CA ALA A 72 -0.14 -19.53 6.55
C ALA A 72 -1.28 -18.68 7.12
N HIS A 73 -2.30 -18.39 6.32
CA HIS A 73 -3.51 -17.69 6.75
C HIS A 73 -4.60 -18.71 7.05
N ASP A 74 -5.10 -18.74 8.29
CA ASP A 74 -6.22 -19.58 8.71
C ASP A 74 -6.11 -21.05 8.28
N GLY A 75 -4.92 -21.64 8.45
CA GLY A 75 -4.64 -23.04 8.09
C GLY A 75 -4.50 -23.33 6.59
N GLY A 76 -4.63 -22.32 5.72
CA GLY A 76 -4.44 -22.45 4.28
C GLY A 76 -2.99 -22.64 3.84
N ALA A 77 -2.78 -22.71 2.52
CA ALA A 77 -1.45 -22.84 1.93
C ALA A 77 -0.50 -21.71 2.38
N ALA A 78 0.73 -22.10 2.75
CA ALA A 78 1.74 -21.17 3.20
C ALA A 78 2.31 -20.36 2.02
N ALA A 79 2.40 -19.05 2.20
CA ALA A 79 3.15 -18.16 1.32
C ALA A 79 4.53 -17.90 1.92
N VAL A 80 5.56 -17.83 1.08
CA VAL A 80 6.93 -17.59 1.52
C VAL A 80 7.19 -16.09 1.56
N LEU A 81 7.63 -15.58 2.71
CA LEU A 81 8.10 -14.22 2.91
C LEU A 81 9.58 -14.21 3.20
N LYS A 82 10.26 -13.18 2.68
CA LYS A 82 11.73 -13.06 2.71
C LYS A 82 12.19 -11.70 3.25
N PRO A 83 11.90 -11.36 4.51
CA PRO A 83 12.40 -10.11 5.06
C PRO A 83 13.93 -10.18 5.18
N GLN A 84 14.60 -9.05 5.00
CA GLN A 84 16.06 -8.95 5.06
C GLN A 84 16.48 -7.88 6.06
N SER A 85 17.53 -8.13 6.82
CA SER A 85 18.29 -7.10 7.53
C SER A 85 19.58 -6.83 6.76
N ARG A 86 19.75 -5.62 6.23
CA ARG A 86 20.84 -5.21 5.34
C ARG A 86 21.85 -4.32 6.06
N SER A 87 23.12 -4.60 5.83
CA SER A 87 24.28 -3.86 6.28
C SER A 87 25.02 -3.27 5.08
N PHE A 88 25.24 -1.96 5.12
CA PHE A 88 26.07 -1.21 4.18
C PHE A 88 27.38 -0.83 4.88
N TRP A 89 28.49 -0.84 4.15
CA TRP A 89 29.81 -0.52 4.71
C TRP A 89 30.35 0.85 4.29
N ALA A 90 29.74 1.53 3.31
CA ALA A 90 30.18 2.82 2.80
C ALA A 90 29.00 3.69 2.29
N PRO A 91 28.43 4.58 3.13
CA PRO A 91 28.70 4.74 4.56
C PRO A 91 28.17 3.56 5.40
N PRO A 92 28.75 3.30 6.60
CA PRO A 92 28.24 2.28 7.52
C PRO A 92 26.79 2.56 7.94
N GLN A 93 25.86 1.69 7.54
CA GLN A 93 24.45 1.82 7.89
C GLN A 93 23.75 0.45 7.94
N GLN A 94 22.83 0.28 8.89
CA GLN A 94 21.96 -0.89 8.96
C GLN A 94 20.53 -0.47 8.56
N THR A 95 19.90 -1.22 7.67
CA THR A 95 18.51 -1.00 7.25
C THR A 95 17.77 -2.34 7.18
N ASN A 96 16.44 -2.30 7.28
CA ASN A 96 15.63 -3.51 7.17
C ASN A 96 14.73 -3.42 5.94
N GLU A 97 14.75 -4.47 5.13
CA GLU A 97 13.79 -4.70 4.05
C GLU A 97 12.64 -5.55 4.61
N SER A 98 11.48 -4.92 4.79
CA SER A 98 10.29 -5.64 5.23
C SER A 98 9.73 -6.50 4.09
N ALA A 99 9.37 -7.74 4.39
CA ALA A 99 8.56 -8.53 3.47
C ALA A 99 7.08 -8.33 3.77
N LEU A 100 6.32 -8.09 2.71
CA LEU A 100 4.90 -7.76 2.75
C LEU A 100 4.09 -8.75 1.93
N LEU A 101 2.93 -9.14 2.47
CA LEU A 101 2.00 -10.04 1.81
C LEU A 101 0.62 -9.40 1.78
N THR A 102 0.19 -9.01 0.60
CA THR A 102 -1.09 -8.34 0.38
C THR A 102 -2.19 -9.37 0.10
N ARG A 103 -3.30 -9.28 0.82
CA ARG A 103 -4.54 -9.98 0.54
C ARG A 103 -5.67 -8.96 0.35
N TRP A 104 -6.83 -9.45 -0.12
CA TRP A 104 -8.03 -8.64 -0.29
C TRP A 104 -8.53 -8.03 1.04
N ASN A 105 -8.33 -8.73 2.17
CA ASN A 105 -8.79 -8.32 3.50
C ASN A 105 -7.73 -7.64 4.37
N GLY A 106 -6.52 -7.40 3.86
CA GLY A 106 -5.46 -6.77 4.64
C GLY A 106 -4.06 -7.07 4.15
N GLN A 107 -3.07 -6.61 4.91
CA GLN A 107 -1.66 -6.80 4.60
C GLN A 107 -0.90 -7.31 5.82
N LEU A 108 -0.10 -8.36 5.62
CA LEU A 108 0.84 -8.87 6.61
C LEU A 108 2.21 -8.24 6.33
N TYR A 109 2.81 -7.64 7.36
CA TYR A 109 4.17 -7.11 7.32
C TYR A 109 5.05 -7.92 8.24
N THR A 110 6.24 -8.23 7.75
CA THR A 110 7.24 -8.98 8.49
C THR A 110 8.58 -8.28 8.38
N VAL A 111 9.23 -8.09 9.52
CA VAL A 111 10.55 -7.48 9.62
C VAL A 111 11.43 -8.38 10.45
N LEU A 112 12.62 -8.69 9.91
CA LEU A 112 13.69 -9.35 10.63
C LEU A 112 14.44 -8.31 11.45
N GLY A 113 14.54 -8.54 12.76
CA GLY A 113 15.41 -7.80 13.66
C GLY A 113 16.69 -8.58 13.98
N ASP A 114 17.38 -8.13 15.01
CA ASP A 114 18.67 -8.70 15.40
C ASP A 114 18.54 -10.09 16.02
N GLN A 115 19.65 -10.82 16.01
CA GLN A 115 19.79 -12.06 16.76
C GLN A 115 19.83 -11.75 18.25
N VAL A 116 19.08 -12.52 19.03
CA VAL A 116 19.08 -12.49 20.50
C VAL A 116 19.92 -13.66 21.03
N GLU A 117 20.26 -13.61 22.31
CA GLU A 117 20.88 -14.72 23.04
C GLU A 117 20.16 -16.06 22.79
N ASN A 118 20.94 -17.14 22.82
CA ASN A 118 20.49 -18.52 22.64
C ASN A 118 19.96 -18.87 21.24
N GLY A 119 20.47 -18.19 20.21
CA GLY A 119 20.21 -18.51 18.80
C GLY A 119 18.81 -18.16 18.32
N ARG A 120 18.09 -17.29 19.03
CA ARG A 120 16.77 -16.80 18.63
C ARG A 120 16.90 -15.53 17.80
N TRP A 121 15.90 -15.26 16.98
CA TRP A 121 15.86 -14.07 16.11
C TRP A 121 14.62 -13.25 16.39
N GLN A 122 14.80 -11.93 16.54
CA GLN A 122 13.67 -11.04 16.70
C GLN A 122 12.93 -10.91 15.38
N LEU A 123 11.62 -11.10 15.43
CA LEU A 123 10.71 -10.90 14.32
C LEU A 123 9.59 -9.98 14.78
N ARG A 124 9.38 -8.92 14.00
CA ARG A 124 8.26 -8.00 14.19
C ARG A 124 7.24 -8.26 13.09
N LEU A 125 6.04 -8.63 13.52
CA LEU A 125 4.95 -9.02 12.64
C LEU A 125 3.78 -8.06 12.85
N TRP A 126 3.17 -7.61 11.76
CA TRP A 126 1.95 -6.81 11.80
C TRP A 126 0.93 -7.34 10.83
N TRP A 127 -0.28 -7.54 11.32
CA TRP A 127 -1.45 -7.74 10.48
C TRP A 127 -2.27 -6.46 10.48
N LYS A 128 -2.46 -5.87 9.30
CA LYS A 128 -3.23 -4.63 9.08
C LYS A 128 -4.45 -4.91 8.21
N PRO A 129 -5.63 -5.16 8.80
CA PRO A 129 -6.86 -5.41 8.05
C PRO A 129 -7.27 -4.21 7.21
N PHE A 130 -7.71 -4.46 5.98
CA PHE A 130 -8.30 -3.46 5.07
C PHE A 130 -7.48 -2.18 4.82
N VAL A 131 -6.19 -2.16 5.15
CA VAL A 131 -5.29 -1.03 4.87
C VAL A 131 -5.24 -0.67 3.38
N THR A 132 -5.50 -1.65 2.50
CA THR A 132 -5.61 -1.47 1.05
C THR A 132 -6.73 -0.52 0.63
N LEU A 133 -7.80 -0.39 1.44
CA LEU A 133 -8.91 0.55 1.17
C LEU A 133 -8.44 2.02 1.21
N ILE A 134 -7.40 2.33 1.99
CA ILE A 134 -6.80 3.67 2.02
C ILE A 134 -6.28 4.05 0.64
N TRP A 135 -5.56 3.12 0.01
CA TRP A 135 -4.98 3.31 -1.31
C TRP A 135 -6.06 3.33 -2.40
N ILE A 136 -7.03 2.42 -2.34
CA ILE A 136 -8.15 2.40 -3.28
C ILE A 136 -8.94 3.72 -3.20
N GLY A 137 -9.23 4.22 -2.00
CA GLY A 137 -9.89 5.50 -1.82
C GLY A 137 -9.09 6.68 -2.40
N GLY A 138 -7.76 6.68 -2.23
CA GLY A 138 -6.88 7.66 -2.86
C GLY A 138 -6.92 7.63 -4.39
N VAL A 139 -6.95 6.44 -4.98
CA VAL A 139 -7.12 6.27 -6.44
C VAL A 139 -8.49 6.79 -6.90
N LEU A 140 -9.56 6.52 -6.16
CA LEU A 140 -10.90 7.02 -6.48
C LEU A 140 -10.98 8.55 -6.41
N VAL A 141 -10.32 9.16 -5.42
CA VAL A 141 -10.19 10.62 -5.32
C VAL A 141 -9.48 11.20 -6.54
N ALA A 142 -8.34 10.62 -6.93
CA ALA A 142 -7.60 11.04 -8.11
C ALA A 142 -8.44 10.93 -9.39
N LEU A 143 -9.13 9.81 -9.59
CA LEU A 143 -10.03 9.60 -10.73
C LEU A 143 -11.20 10.59 -10.71
N GLY A 144 -11.79 10.85 -9.55
CA GLY A 144 -12.85 11.85 -9.39
C GLY A 144 -12.39 13.25 -9.77
N GLY A 145 -11.17 13.63 -9.37
CA GLY A 145 -10.53 14.88 -9.77
C GLY A 145 -10.32 14.99 -11.28
N VAL A 146 -9.82 13.92 -11.92
CA VAL A 146 -9.64 13.87 -13.38
C VAL A 146 -10.98 14.00 -14.12
N LEU A 147 -12.03 13.33 -13.67
CA LEU A 147 -13.37 13.43 -14.25
C LEU A 147 -13.95 14.85 -14.12
N ALA A 148 -13.76 15.49 -12.96
CA ALA A 148 -14.22 16.85 -12.74
C ALA A 148 -13.46 17.87 -13.60
N LEU A 149 -12.14 17.72 -13.69
CA LEU A 149 -11.30 18.58 -14.50
C LEU A 149 -11.64 18.46 -16.00
N THR A 150 -11.71 17.23 -16.51
CA THR A 150 -12.05 16.98 -17.92
C THR A 150 -13.44 17.51 -18.27
N GLY A 151 -14.44 17.28 -17.41
CA GLY A 151 -15.78 17.83 -17.59
C GLY A 151 -15.81 19.36 -17.66
N ARG A 152 -15.03 20.03 -16.81
CA ARG A 152 -14.91 21.49 -16.80
C ARG A 152 -14.20 22.02 -18.04
N VAL A 153 -13.06 21.44 -18.40
CA VAL A 153 -12.26 21.84 -19.58
C VAL A 153 -13.07 21.67 -20.87
N LEU A 154 -13.77 20.55 -21.03
CA LEU A 154 -14.61 20.31 -22.21
C LEU A 154 -15.75 21.34 -22.31
N SER A 155 -16.37 21.67 -21.19
CA SER A 155 -17.44 22.67 -21.13
C SER A 155 -16.92 24.07 -21.49
N ASP A 156 -15.74 24.44 -20.97
CA ASP A 156 -15.08 25.72 -21.26
C ASP A 156 -14.68 25.84 -22.73
N ILE A 157 -14.13 24.78 -23.33
CA ILE A 157 -13.78 24.74 -24.76
C ILE A 157 -15.04 24.93 -25.62
N ARG A 158 -16.13 24.21 -25.30
CA ARG A 158 -17.42 24.35 -26.02
C ARG A 158 -17.97 25.77 -25.92
N ARG A 159 -17.91 26.38 -24.72
CA ARG A 159 -18.35 27.76 -24.49
C ARG A 159 -17.54 28.77 -25.30
N ARG A 160 -16.20 28.67 -25.30
CA ARG A 160 -15.31 29.54 -26.08
C ARG A 160 -15.56 29.43 -27.58
N ARG A 161 -15.74 28.20 -28.10
CA ARG A 161 -16.08 27.96 -29.52
C ARG A 161 -17.42 28.57 -29.90
N ALA A 162 -18.45 28.41 -29.06
CA ALA A 162 -19.77 29.01 -29.31
C ALA A 162 -19.70 30.55 -29.33
N GLN A 163 -18.97 31.16 -28.40
CA GLN A 163 -18.76 32.61 -28.37
C GLN A 163 -18.02 33.12 -29.62
N ALA A 164 -16.96 32.42 -30.04
CA ALA A 164 -16.23 32.77 -31.26
C ALA A 164 -17.13 32.71 -32.51
N MET A 165 -17.98 31.68 -32.62
CA MET A 165 -18.96 31.57 -33.71
C MET A 165 -20.01 32.68 -33.70
N ILE A 166 -20.50 33.07 -32.51
CA ILE A 166 -21.45 34.18 -32.37
C ILE A 166 -20.79 35.50 -32.80
N LEU A 167 -19.57 35.77 -32.35
CA LEU A 167 -18.81 36.97 -32.73
C LEU A 167 -18.53 37.01 -34.25
N TYR A 168 -18.15 35.89 -34.84
CA TYR A 168 -17.95 35.77 -36.29
C TYR A 168 -19.24 36.10 -37.06
N ARG A 169 -20.39 35.56 -36.64
CA ARG A 169 -21.68 35.84 -37.27
C ARG A 169 -22.09 37.32 -37.17
N ARG A 170 -21.86 37.95 -36.00
CA ARG A 170 -22.15 39.39 -35.80
C ARG A 170 -21.32 40.27 -36.74
N ARG A 171 -20.00 40.03 -36.82
CA ARG A 171 -19.11 40.77 -37.74
C ARG A 171 -19.53 40.63 -39.21
N ARG A 172 -20.00 39.45 -39.61
CA ARG A 172 -20.46 39.21 -40.99
C ARG A 172 -21.78 39.91 -41.32
N GLN A 173 -22.62 40.19 -40.32
CA GLN A 173 -23.93 40.85 -40.52
C GLN A 173 -23.84 42.39 -40.53
N GLY A 174 -22.62 42.97 -40.55
CA GLY A 174 -22.43 44.42 -40.73
C GLY A 174 -22.99 45.27 -39.59
N ARG A 175 -22.94 44.75 -38.36
CA ARG A 175 -23.38 45.44 -37.14
C ARG A 175 -22.28 45.45 -36.09
#